data_AF-A0A258CRL1-F1
#
_entry.id   AF-A0A258CRL1-F1
#
_cell.length_a   1.000
_cell.length_b   1.000
_cell.length_c   1.000
_cell.angle_alpha   90.00
_cell.angle_beta   90.00
_cell.angle_gamma   90.00
#
_symmetry.space_group_name_H-M   'P 1'
#
loop_
_entity.id
_entity.type
_entity.pdbx_description
1 polymer ?
#
loop_
_entity_poly.entity_id
_entity_poly.type
_entity_poly.pdbx_seq_one_letter_code
_entity_poly.pdbx_strand_id
1 'polypeptide(L)'
;NLRAARAFVLQSMAGIWKDLSAGHKITVEQRITVRMAATNAIHKAKDAVDFAYNAAGATAIFENHPLERRFRDIHTVTQQLQGRLSHFETVGAWMMGADADLTFV
;
A
#
# COMPACT_ATOMS: atom_id res chain seq x y z
N ASN A 1 3.76 11.48 6.53
CA ASN A 1 3.30 10.06 6.57
C ASN A 1 3.72 9.20 5.36
N LEU A 2 3.87 9.74 4.14
CA LEU A 2 4.33 8.94 2.97
C LEU A 2 5.71 8.27 3.14
N ARG A 3 6.70 8.99 3.68
CA ARG A 3 8.04 8.43 3.95
C ARG A 3 8.00 7.23 4.89
N ALA A 4 7.16 7.28 5.92
CA ALA A 4 6.97 6.18 6.87
C ALA A 4 6.31 4.97 6.21
N ALA A 5 5.27 5.17 5.40
CA ALA A 5 4.61 4.09 4.67
C ALA A 5 5.57 3.42 3.65
N ARG A 6 6.40 4.22 2.97
CA ARG A 6 7.47 3.71 2.11
C ARG A 6 8.49 2.89 2.89
N ALA A 7 8.94 3.39 4.04
CA ALA A 7 9.90 2.67 4.88
C ALA A 7 9.32 1.33 5.34
N PHE A 8 8.05 1.30 5.75
CA PHE A 8 7.39 0.07 6.20
C PHE A 8 7.38 -1.01 5.11
N VAL A 9 6.92 -0.69 3.89
CA VAL A 9 6.92 -1.66 2.77
C VAL A 9 8.32 -2.19 2.48
N LEU A 10 9.31 -1.30 2.37
CA LEU A 10 10.68 -1.70 2.05
C LEU A 10 11.32 -2.54 3.15
N GLN A 11 11.07 -2.21 4.41
CA GLN A 11 11.58 -2.97 5.55
C GLN A 11 10.92 -4.36 5.64
N SER A 12 9.60 -4.45 5.45
CA SER A 12 8.89 -5.73 5.40
C SER A 12 9.42 -6.62 4.26
N MET A 13 9.58 -6.06 3.07
CA MET A 13 10.15 -6.80 1.93
C MET A 13 11.60 -7.22 2.18
N ALA A 14 12.43 -6.36 2.77
CA ALA A 14 13.82 -6.68 3.09
C ALA A 14 13.94 -7.80 4.12
N GLY A 15 13.07 -7.81 5.14
CA GLY A 15 12.98 -8.89 6.13
C GLY A 15 12.60 -10.23 5.48
N ILE A 16 11.53 -10.23 4.67
CA ILE A 16 11.10 -11.43 3.93
C ILE A 16 12.21 -11.94 3.01
N TRP A 17 12.86 -11.03 2.27
CA TRP A 17 13.95 -11.38 1.36
C TRP A 17 15.13 -12.04 2.09
N LYS A 18 15.50 -11.50 3.25
CA LYS A 18 16.58 -12.05 4.09
C LYS A 18 16.27 -13.47 4.53
N ASP A 19 15.06 -13.73 4.98
CA ASP A 19 14.65 -15.06 5.45
C ASP A 19 14.59 -16.08 4.31
N LEU A 20 14.03 -15.70 3.16
CA LEU A 20 14.02 -16.54 1.96
C LEU A 20 15.43 -16.86 1.48
N SER A 21 16.33 -15.87 1.52
CA SER A 21 17.74 -16.05 1.14
C SER A 21 18.50 -17.00 2.10
N ALA A 22 18.02 -17.16 3.33
CA ALA A 22 18.55 -18.11 4.30
C ALA A 22 17.95 -19.52 4.17
N GLY A 23 17.06 -19.76 3.18
CA GLY A 23 16.41 -21.04 2.95
C GLY A 23 15.12 -21.26 3.76
N HIS A 24 14.64 -20.25 4.48
CA HIS A 24 13.34 -20.32 5.16
C HIS A 24 12.19 -20.16 4.16
N LYS A 25 10.98 -20.54 4.57
CA LYS A 25 9.74 -20.30 3.82
C LYS A 25 9.07 -19.03 4.34
N ILE A 26 8.35 -18.35 3.46
CA ILE A 26 7.53 -17.18 3.86
C ILE A 26 6.46 -17.62 4.87
N THR A 27 6.35 -16.89 5.97
CA THR A 27 5.36 -17.15 7.03
C THR A 27 4.04 -16.45 6.73
N VAL A 28 2.95 -16.87 7.40
CA VAL A 28 1.66 -16.17 7.33
C VAL A 28 1.78 -14.75 7.90
N GLU A 29 2.51 -14.57 8.99
CA GLU A 29 2.76 -13.26 9.60
C GLU A 29 3.47 -12.31 8.62
N GLN A 30 4.45 -12.81 7.87
CA GLN A 30 5.13 -12.05 6.84
C GLN A 30 4.20 -11.62 5.70
N ARG A 31 3.34 -12.54 5.24
CA ARG A 31 2.30 -12.23 4.23
C ARG A 31 1.36 -11.15 4.73
N ILE A 32 0.84 -11.28 5.96
CA ILE A 32 -0.03 -10.29 6.62
C ILE A 32 0.66 -8.93 6.71
N THR A 33 1.92 -8.92 7.14
CA THR A 33 2.69 -7.69 7.33
C THR A 33 2.89 -6.96 6.00
N VAL A 34 3.35 -7.66 4.95
CA VAL A 34 3.58 -7.03 3.64
C VAL A 34 2.27 -6.60 2.98
N ARG A 35 1.18 -7.34 3.19
CA ARG A 35 -0.18 -6.97 2.76
C ARG A 35 -0.61 -5.64 3.36
N MET A 36 -0.54 -5.52 4.69
CA MET A 36 -0.87 -4.30 5.40
C MET A 36 0.01 -3.13 4.94
N ALA A 37 1.33 -3.37 4.84
CA ALA A 37 2.28 -2.36 4.43
C ALA A 37 1.98 -1.83 3.02
N ALA A 38 1.75 -2.72 2.06
CA ALA A 38 1.47 -2.36 0.67
C ALA A 38 0.15 -1.58 0.54
N THR A 39 -0.94 -2.06 1.13
CA THR A 39 -2.23 -1.35 1.12
C THR A 39 -2.12 0.03 1.78
N ASN A 40 -1.48 0.12 2.95
CA ASN A 40 -1.25 1.41 3.61
C ASN A 40 -0.38 2.36 2.76
N ALA A 41 0.66 1.87 2.09
CA ALA A 41 1.51 2.71 1.24
C ALA A 41 0.76 3.25 0.02
N ILE A 42 -0.11 2.45 -0.61
CA ILE A 42 -0.96 2.89 -1.72
C ILE A 42 -1.86 4.05 -1.25
N HIS A 43 -2.55 3.88 -0.13
CA HIS A 43 -3.46 4.93 0.39
C HIS A 43 -2.70 6.17 0.88
N LYS A 44 -1.51 6.02 1.50
CA LYS A 44 -0.69 7.17 1.89
C LYS A 44 -0.05 7.90 0.70
N ALA A 45 0.20 7.21 -0.41
CA ALA A 45 0.61 7.85 -1.66
C ALA A 45 -0.56 8.61 -2.29
N LYS A 46 -1.76 8.04 -2.30
CA LYS A 46 -2.99 8.72 -2.74
C LYS A 46 -3.25 9.98 -1.92
N ASP A 47 -3.21 9.91 -0.58
CA ASP A 47 -3.38 11.06 0.32
C ASP A 47 -2.40 12.21 -0.02
N ALA A 48 -1.14 11.87 -0.33
CA ALA A 48 -0.12 12.85 -0.67
C ALA A 48 -0.37 13.51 -2.04
N VAL A 49 -0.85 12.74 -3.01
CA VAL A 49 -1.20 13.25 -4.34
C VAL A 49 -2.44 14.13 -4.29
N ASP A 50 -3.46 13.76 -3.50
CA ASP A 50 -4.66 14.59 -3.28
C ASP A 50 -4.31 15.93 -2.65
N PHE A 51 -3.41 15.92 -1.67
CA PHE A 51 -2.91 17.14 -1.07
C PHE A 51 -2.24 18.04 -2.12
N ALA A 52 -1.37 17.48 -2.95
CA ALA A 52 -0.71 18.21 -4.03
C ALA A 52 -1.71 18.74 -5.08
N TYR A 53 -2.74 17.96 -5.40
CA TYR A 53 -3.78 18.34 -6.36
C TYR A 53 -4.56 19.56 -5.88
N ASN A 54 -5.01 19.55 -4.62
CA ASN A 54 -5.70 20.68 -4.02
C ASN A 54 -4.79 21.93 -3.92
N ALA A 55 -3.50 21.75 -3.62
CA ALA A 55 -2.55 22.86 -3.53
C ALA A 55 -2.18 23.48 -4.88
N ALA A 56 -2.19 22.70 -5.97
CA ALA A 56 -1.85 23.17 -7.31
C ALA A 56 -2.93 24.06 -7.95
N GLY A 57 -4.17 23.99 -7.47
CA GLY A 57 -5.28 24.80 -7.96
C GLY A 57 -5.69 24.46 -9.40
N ALA A 58 -6.35 25.41 -10.07
CA ALA A 58 -7.06 25.17 -11.33
C ALA A 58 -6.17 24.59 -12.45
N THR A 59 -4.87 24.86 -12.47
CA THR A 59 -3.98 24.37 -13.53
C THR A 59 -3.76 22.85 -13.49
N ALA A 60 -4.05 22.20 -12.36
CA ALA A 60 -3.84 20.76 -12.20
C ALA A 60 -4.75 19.89 -13.07
N ILE A 61 -5.82 20.46 -13.65
CA ILE A 61 -6.77 19.74 -14.50
C ILE A 61 -6.30 19.58 -15.95
N PHE A 62 -5.31 20.36 -16.38
CA PHE A 62 -4.87 20.35 -17.77
C PHE A 62 -3.90 19.20 -18.03
N GLU A 63 -4.04 18.54 -19.18
CA GLU A 63 -3.24 17.37 -19.57
C GLU A 63 -1.72 17.66 -19.61
N ASN A 64 -1.34 18.90 -19.95
CA ASN A 64 0.06 19.33 -19.96
C ASN A 64 0.64 19.54 -18.55
N HIS A 65 -0.20 19.57 -17.50
CA HIS A 65 0.25 19.71 -16.14
C HIS A 65 0.78 18.35 -15.63
N PRO A 66 2.00 18.29 -15.06
CA PRO A 66 2.61 17.02 -14.67
C PRO A 66 1.82 16.24 -13.60
N LEU A 67 0.96 16.91 -12.83
CA LEU A 67 0.17 16.29 -11.78
C LEU A 67 -1.05 15.53 -12.31
N GLU A 68 -1.61 15.92 -13.45
CA GLU A 68 -2.85 15.36 -14.00
C GLU A 68 -2.75 13.84 -14.15
N ARG A 69 -1.71 13.38 -14.85
CA ARG A 69 -1.44 11.95 -15.03
C ARG A 69 -1.16 11.23 -13.72
N ARG A 70 -0.37 11.82 -12.83
CA ARG A 70 -0.01 11.21 -11.53
C ARG A 70 -1.23 11.04 -10.63
N PHE A 71 -2.15 11.99 -10.68
CA PHE A 71 -3.43 11.93 -9.97
C PHE A 71 -4.28 10.77 -10.47
N ARG A 72 -4.48 10.64 -11.79
CA ARG A 72 -5.23 9.50 -12.36
C ARG A 72 -4.56 8.15 -12.07
N ASP A 73 -3.25 8.08 -12.23
CA ASP A 73 -2.49 6.83 -12.08
C ASP A 73 -2.60 6.31 -10.65
N ILE A 74 -2.40 7.14 -9.62
CA ILE A 74 -2.50 6.67 -8.23
C ILE A 74 -3.92 6.24 -7.86
N HIS A 75 -4.95 6.95 -8.35
CA HIS A 75 -6.34 6.54 -8.13
C HIS A 75 -6.63 5.20 -8.82
N THR A 76 -6.10 4.98 -10.01
CA THR A 76 -6.21 3.67 -10.68
C THR A 76 -5.55 2.56 -9.87
N VAL A 77 -4.38 2.82 -9.28
CA VAL A 77 -3.68 1.85 -8.41
C VAL A 77 -4.52 1.49 -7.18
N THR A 78 -5.27 2.43 -6.58
CA THR A 78 -6.14 2.12 -5.43
C THR A 78 -7.24 1.10 -5.75
N GLN A 79 -7.62 0.96 -7.02
CA GLN A 79 -8.67 0.02 -7.46
C GLN A 79 -8.15 -1.39 -7.74
N GLN A 80 -6.83 -1.56 -7.83
CA GLN A 80 -6.21 -2.87 -7.99
C GLN A 80 -6.43 -3.71 -6.72
N LEU A 81 -6.32 -5.05 -6.86
CA LEU A 81 -6.44 -5.98 -5.73
C LEU A 81 -5.66 -5.50 -4.50
N GLN A 82 -4.40 -5.10 -4.69
CA GLN A 82 -3.49 -4.62 -3.65
C GLN A 82 -4.01 -3.40 -2.86
N GLY A 83 -4.82 -2.55 -3.48
CA GLY A 83 -5.35 -1.32 -2.90
C GLY A 83 -6.66 -1.49 -2.13
N ARG A 84 -7.29 -2.68 -2.14
CA ARG A 84 -8.56 -2.91 -1.48
C ARG A 84 -8.49 -2.66 0.02
N LEU A 85 -9.40 -1.84 0.53
CA LEU A 85 -9.50 -1.52 1.96
C LEU A 85 -9.89 -2.74 2.82
N SER A 86 -10.54 -3.74 2.23
CA SER A 86 -10.89 -5.00 2.91
C SER A 86 -9.66 -5.74 3.47
N HIS A 87 -8.46 -5.47 2.95
CA HIS A 87 -7.25 -6.02 3.55
C HIS A 87 -7.03 -5.55 4.99
N PHE A 88 -7.45 -4.34 5.37
CA PHE A 88 -7.33 -3.89 6.76
C PHE A 88 -8.21 -4.71 7.70
N GLU A 89 -9.38 -5.13 7.24
CA GLU A 89 -10.27 -6.03 7.98
C GLU A 89 -9.63 -7.41 8.13
N THR A 90 -9.17 -8.03 7.05
CA THR A 90 -8.49 -9.33 7.07
C THR A 90 -7.26 -9.33 8.00
N VAL A 91 -6.43 -8.29 7.89
CA VAL A 91 -5.24 -8.14 8.73
C VAL A 91 -5.64 -7.93 10.19
N GLY A 92 -6.63 -7.08 10.47
CA GLY A 92 -7.13 -6.84 11.81
C GLY A 92 -7.69 -8.11 12.46
N ALA A 93 -8.49 -8.89 11.72
CA ALA A 93 -9.01 -10.17 12.17
C ALA A 93 -7.88 -11.13 12.57
N TRP A 94 -6.86 -11.28 11.70
CA TRP A 94 -5.70 -12.12 12.01
C TRP A 94 -4.93 -11.64 13.26
N MET A 95 -4.71 -10.33 13.41
CA MET A 95 -4.02 -9.76 14.56
C MET A 95 -4.79 -9.97 15.88
N MET A 96 -6.11 -10.06 15.82
CA MET A 96 -6.98 -10.33 16.97
C MET A 96 -7.17 -11.83 17.24
N GLY A 97 -6.56 -12.71 16.44
CA GLY A 97 -6.75 -14.17 16.55
C GLY A 97 -8.13 -14.66 16.10
N ALA A 98 -8.87 -13.84 15.35
CA ALA A 98 -10.13 -14.24 14.73
C ALA A 98 -9.88 -14.96 13.40
N ASP A 99 -10.91 -15.64 12.89
CA ASP A 99 -10.87 -16.25 11.56
C ASP A 99 -10.69 -15.17 10.48
N ALA A 100 -9.66 -15.34 9.65
CA ALA A 100 -9.30 -14.42 8.58
C ALA A 100 -9.19 -15.17 7.25
N ASP A 101 -9.80 -14.66 6.20
CA ASP A 101 -9.61 -15.17 4.84
C ASP A 101 -8.23 -14.77 4.30
N LEU A 102 -7.30 -15.74 4.29
CA LEU A 102 -5.92 -15.54 3.85
C LEU A 102 -5.72 -15.72 2.34
N THR A 103 -6.79 -15.89 1.55
CA THR A 103 -6.69 -16.16 0.10
C THR A 103 -5.89 -15.08 -0.63
N PHE A 104 -6.11 -13.82 -0.28
CA PHE A 104 -5.48 -12.68 -0.94
C PHE A 104 -4.43 -11.97 -0.10
N VAL A 105 -3.99 -12.57 1.01
CA VAL A 105 -2.95 -11.98 1.86
C VAL A 105 -1.57 -12.27 1.28
#